data_AF-A0A970RN67-F1
#
_entry.id   AF-A0A970RN67-F1
#
_cell.length_a   1.000
_cell.length_b   1.000
_cell.length_c   1.000
_cell.angle_alpha   90.00
_cell.angle_beta   90.00
_cell.angle_gamma   90.00
#
_symmetry.space_group_name_H-M   'P 1'
#
loop_
_entity.id
_entity.type
_entity.pdbx_description
1 polymer ?
#
loop_
_entity_poly.entity_id
_entity_poly.type
_entity_poly.pdbx_seq_one_letter_code
_entity_poly.pdbx_strand_id
1 'polypeptide(L)'
;MLDCDIVSDLLPVYASGDCSEATRTAIEEHFATCDRCSNKSDSMNAPLVLSGLQTVEVEPEEFKSDEAENSEQEVSADLRKNKVRRRWITAILCVVLAIPIIGLGILAVNDSRGKGITYSNLDHVKRAETFAQSLRDGDFGTAFDFLDTDSIYAEIHFLNAEPFVQLIDRWSFRSLTVDEEKYYTQAKVTDIETVLQGMPAAEFWAHVILRNAEEPYCITPIPEAIFAEAARLARTSSGTDILVVDISSDLSDSSTTYVRFTAENGKDYYRPTSGGRLNSDFNWFRDADYIPESMFDLILSENAREFREARARIEDDQSIGSEEFRETLKQSFTEKLTRLSENGLRITSFSVGTPYRVEDRYAEIENASIRSTDNLWFMDIALGTSGPNQDEIILSVQVGDEDFEVIFVSSSEVNSELASALSLLRLSSFVYYGPEAYSGVFTVNLSEVNDYNTMFEYE
;
A
#
# COMPACT_ATOMS: atom_id res chain seq x y z
N MET A 1 -55.69 4.80 36.37
CA MET A 1 -56.34 3.67 35.70
C MET A 1 -55.67 3.51 34.35
N LEU A 2 -55.26 2.31 33.96
CA LEU A 2 -54.56 2.09 32.68
C LEU A 2 -55.45 2.46 31.48
N ASP A 3 -54.83 2.96 30.42
CA ASP A 3 -55.51 3.30 29.19
C ASP A 3 -55.97 2.04 28.44
N CYS A 4 -57.18 2.06 27.89
CA CYS A 4 -57.77 0.94 27.15
C CYS A 4 -56.94 0.53 25.92
N ASP A 5 -56.27 1.48 25.27
CA ASP A 5 -55.44 1.19 24.10
C ASP A 5 -54.18 0.42 24.51
N ILE A 6 -53.57 0.82 25.64
CA ILE A 6 -52.42 0.11 26.24
C ILE A 6 -52.84 -1.31 26.67
N VAL A 7 -54.01 -1.45 27.30
CA VAL A 7 -54.51 -2.77 27.70
C VAL A 7 -54.77 -3.65 26.48
N SER A 8 -55.35 -3.09 25.40
CA SER A 8 -55.59 -3.81 24.15
C SER A 8 -54.30 -4.32 23.50
N ASP A 9 -53.23 -3.52 23.52
CA ASP A 9 -51.93 -3.92 22.95
C ASP A 9 -51.25 -5.03 23.75
N LEU A 10 -51.52 -5.09 25.05
CA LEU A 10 -50.96 -6.10 25.96
C LEU A 10 -51.78 -7.40 26.02
N LEU A 11 -53.01 -7.43 25.50
CA LEU A 11 -53.88 -8.62 25.49
C LEU A 11 -53.22 -9.88 24.89
N PRO A 12 -52.49 -9.83 23.77
CA PRO A 12 -51.87 -11.02 23.19
C PRO A 12 -50.82 -11.65 24.12
N VAL A 13 -50.02 -10.82 24.79
CA VAL A 13 -48.96 -11.25 25.72
C VAL A 13 -49.56 -11.68 27.07
N TYR A 14 -50.67 -11.07 27.47
CA TYR A 14 -51.46 -11.52 28.61
C TYR A 14 -52.07 -12.91 28.36
N ALA A 15 -52.68 -13.13 27.19
CA ALA A 15 -53.30 -14.41 26.81
C ALA A 15 -52.27 -15.55 26.64
N SER A 16 -51.03 -15.24 26.25
CA SER A 16 -49.94 -16.23 26.16
C SER A 16 -49.29 -16.57 27.51
N GLY A 17 -49.56 -15.78 28.56
CA GLY A 17 -49.01 -15.97 29.90
C GLY A 17 -47.59 -15.41 30.09
N ASP A 18 -47.03 -14.72 29.09
CA ASP A 18 -45.64 -14.25 29.06
C ASP A 18 -45.44 -12.85 29.70
N CYS A 19 -46.45 -12.32 30.40
CA CYS A 19 -46.36 -11.05 31.12
C CYS A 19 -45.87 -11.21 32.57
N SER A 20 -45.19 -10.18 33.09
CA SER A 20 -44.78 -10.11 34.50
C SER A 20 -45.99 -9.99 35.43
N GLU A 21 -45.85 -10.38 36.69
CA GLU A 21 -46.95 -10.31 37.67
C GLU A 21 -47.49 -8.88 37.85
N ALA A 22 -46.62 -7.86 37.84
CA ALA A 22 -47.03 -6.46 37.94
C ALA A 22 -47.93 -6.03 36.76
N THR A 23 -47.61 -6.49 35.54
CA THR A 23 -48.41 -6.21 34.35
C THR A 23 -49.71 -7.00 34.35
N ARG A 24 -49.69 -8.25 34.83
CA ARG A 24 -50.88 -9.09 34.97
C ARG A 24 -51.90 -8.47 35.93
N THR A 25 -51.47 -8.10 37.14
CA THR A 25 -52.34 -7.46 38.14
C THR A 25 -52.92 -6.15 37.63
N ALA A 26 -52.14 -5.33 36.92
CA ALA A 26 -52.61 -4.05 36.39
C ALA A 26 -53.66 -4.20 35.26
N ILE A 27 -53.59 -5.29 34.48
CA ILE A 27 -54.60 -5.63 33.46
C ILE A 27 -55.87 -6.19 34.12
N GLU A 28 -55.74 -7.06 35.12
CA GLU A 28 -56.86 -7.64 35.88
C GLU A 28 -57.66 -6.57 36.64
N GLU A 29 -56.98 -5.59 37.26
CA GLU A 29 -57.63 -4.42 37.89
C GLU A 29 -58.40 -3.56 36.86
N HIS A 30 -57.93 -3.49 35.62
CA HIS A 30 -58.63 -2.79 34.54
C HIS A 30 -59.84 -3.59 34.04
N PHE A 31 -59.77 -4.93 33.95
CA PHE A 31 -60.93 -5.77 33.59
C PHE A 31 -62.07 -5.65 34.59
N ALA A 32 -61.76 -5.50 35.88
CA ALA A 32 -62.77 -5.31 36.92
C ALA A 32 -63.60 -4.01 36.76
N THR A 33 -63.14 -3.08 35.92
CA THR A 33 -63.75 -1.74 35.77
C THR A 33 -64.04 -1.36 34.30
N CYS A 34 -63.69 -2.22 33.33
CA CYS A 34 -63.90 -1.98 31.90
C CYS A 34 -64.38 -3.24 31.16
N ASP A 35 -65.70 -3.37 30.99
CA ASP A 35 -66.34 -4.49 30.31
C ASP A 35 -65.88 -4.67 28.85
N ARG A 36 -65.46 -3.58 28.19
CA ARG A 36 -64.99 -3.61 26.79
C ARG A 36 -63.68 -4.41 26.65
N CYS A 37 -62.75 -4.26 27.59
CA CYS A 37 -61.47 -4.95 27.55
C CYS A 37 -61.62 -6.41 28.01
N SER A 38 -62.47 -6.68 29.01
CA SER A 38 -62.77 -8.05 29.47
C SER A 38 -63.43 -8.90 28.37
N ASN A 39 -64.42 -8.35 27.65
CA ASN A 39 -65.06 -9.09 26.56
C ASN A 39 -64.09 -9.38 25.40
N LYS A 40 -63.09 -8.50 25.20
CA LYS A 40 -62.09 -8.67 24.13
C LYS A 40 -61.10 -9.80 24.46
N SER A 41 -60.71 -9.97 25.73
CA SER A 41 -59.89 -11.12 26.15
C SER A 41 -60.62 -12.44 26.00
N ASP A 42 -61.93 -12.49 26.26
CA ASP A 42 -62.71 -13.72 26.13
C ASP A 42 -62.86 -14.16 24.68
N SER A 43 -62.98 -13.20 23.75
CA SER A 43 -63.03 -13.49 22.30
C SER A 43 -61.72 -14.09 21.74
N MET A 44 -60.58 -13.82 22.38
CA MET A 44 -59.27 -14.38 21.98
C MET A 44 -59.03 -15.79 22.53
N ASN A 45 -59.80 -16.23 23.53
CA ASN A 45 -59.73 -17.58 24.11
C ASN A 45 -60.79 -18.55 23.55
N ALA A 46 -61.63 -18.12 22.61
CA ALA A 46 -62.60 -18.97 21.96
C ALA A 46 -61.92 -19.94 20.95
N PRO A 47 -62.29 -21.24 20.92
CA PRO A 47 -61.76 -22.18 19.93
C PRO A 47 -62.11 -21.71 18.51
N LEU A 48 -61.11 -21.54 17.66
CA LEU A 48 -61.30 -21.22 16.25
C LEU A 48 -61.97 -22.40 15.53
N VAL A 49 -63.29 -22.32 15.33
CA VAL A 49 -64.01 -23.19 14.39
C VAL A 49 -63.76 -22.66 12.98
N LEU A 50 -62.91 -23.37 12.23
CA LEU A 50 -62.59 -23.03 10.85
C LEU A 50 -63.69 -23.59 9.92
N SER A 51 -64.69 -22.76 9.60
CA SER A 51 -65.71 -23.07 8.59
C SER A 51 -65.21 -22.72 7.20
N GLY A 52 -65.16 -23.70 6.29
CA GLY A 52 -65.20 -23.43 4.84
C GLY A 52 -64.32 -24.30 3.96
N LEU A 53 -64.75 -25.55 3.68
CA LEU A 53 -64.53 -26.25 2.40
C LEU A 53 -65.66 -27.29 2.18
N GLN A 54 -66.50 -27.06 1.17
CA GLN A 54 -67.31 -28.05 0.43
C GLN A 54 -66.34 -28.96 -0.35
N THR A 55 -66.49 -30.27 -0.61
CA THR A 55 -67.56 -31.28 -0.70
C THR A 55 -66.94 -32.64 -0.29
N VAL A 56 -67.66 -33.66 0.23
CA VAL A 56 -68.45 -34.67 -0.51
C VAL A 56 -69.28 -35.46 0.52
N GLU A 57 -70.56 -35.67 0.24
CA GLU A 57 -71.51 -36.55 0.94
C GLU A 57 -71.15 -38.04 0.79
N VAL A 58 -71.26 -38.83 1.85
CA VAL A 58 -72.11 -40.05 1.95
C VAL A 58 -72.35 -40.37 3.45
N GLU A 59 -73.62 -40.28 3.87
CA GLU A 59 -74.23 -40.81 5.11
C GLU A 59 -74.65 -42.29 4.91
N PRO A 60 -75.11 -43.09 5.92
CA PRO A 60 -75.58 -42.72 7.27
C PRO A 60 -75.17 -43.70 8.42
N GLU A 61 -75.64 -43.36 9.64
CA GLU A 61 -76.08 -44.28 10.74
C GLU A 61 -74.99 -45.00 11.59
N GLU A 62 -75.03 -45.11 12.94
CA GLU A 62 -76.06 -44.93 13.97
C GLU A 62 -75.45 -44.43 15.31
N PHE A 63 -76.34 -43.82 16.10
CA PHE A 63 -76.30 -43.60 17.55
C PHE A 63 -75.70 -44.76 18.39
N LYS A 64 -74.97 -44.41 19.47
CA LYS A 64 -75.48 -44.64 20.84
C LYS A 64 -74.72 -43.84 21.89
N SER A 65 -75.54 -43.37 22.81
CA SER A 65 -75.30 -42.57 23.98
C SER A 65 -74.79 -43.42 25.16
N ASP A 66 -74.43 -42.68 26.20
CA ASP A 66 -74.50 -43.04 27.61
C ASP A 66 -73.24 -43.60 28.29
N GLU A 67 -72.64 -42.65 29.02
CA GLU A 67 -72.42 -42.72 30.46
C GLU A 67 -71.22 -43.50 31.03
N ALA A 68 -70.52 -42.72 31.87
CA ALA A 68 -69.95 -43.12 33.15
C ALA A 68 -68.58 -43.82 33.13
N GLU A 69 -67.63 -43.00 33.59
CA GLU A 69 -66.72 -43.30 34.70
C GLU A 69 -65.34 -43.89 34.38
N ASN A 70 -64.35 -43.09 34.78
CA ASN A 70 -63.07 -43.49 35.36
C ASN A 70 -62.11 -44.30 34.48
N SER A 71 -61.34 -43.59 33.66
CA SER A 71 -59.90 -43.87 33.49
C SER A 71 -59.19 -42.61 32.99
N GLU A 72 -59.23 -41.59 33.85
CA GLU A 72 -58.43 -40.38 33.70
C GLU A 72 -56.92 -40.70 33.83
N GLN A 73 -56.13 -40.00 33.00
CA GLN A 73 -54.83 -39.45 33.39
C GLN A 73 -53.55 -40.33 33.42
N GLU A 74 -53.38 -41.38 32.61
CA GLU A 74 -52.01 -41.93 32.42
C GLU A 74 -51.50 -41.98 30.97
N VAL A 75 -52.38 -42.08 29.96
CA VAL A 75 -51.93 -42.19 28.55
C VAL A 75 -51.72 -40.82 27.87
N SER A 76 -52.32 -39.74 28.38
CA SER A 76 -52.29 -38.42 27.73
C SER A 76 -51.03 -37.60 28.02
N ALA A 77 -50.37 -37.83 29.16
CA ALA A 77 -49.16 -37.10 29.55
C ALA A 77 -47.94 -37.52 28.71
N ASP A 78 -47.80 -38.81 28.40
CA ASP A 78 -46.68 -39.32 27.60
C ASP A 78 -46.78 -38.95 26.12
N LEU A 79 -47.99 -38.93 25.56
CA LEU A 79 -48.21 -38.40 24.20
C LEU A 79 -48.00 -36.88 24.14
N ARG A 80 -48.39 -36.12 25.18
CA ARG A 80 -48.17 -34.67 25.28
C ARG A 80 -46.68 -34.32 25.47
N LYS A 81 -45.95 -35.07 26.30
CA LYS A 81 -44.48 -34.97 26.45
C LYS A 81 -43.74 -35.31 25.15
N ASN A 82 -44.20 -36.33 24.41
CA ASN A 82 -43.65 -36.66 23.08
C ASN A 82 -43.95 -35.61 22.01
N LYS A 83 -45.12 -34.96 22.06
CA LYS A 83 -45.50 -33.88 21.13
C LYS A 83 -44.73 -32.59 21.42
N VAL A 84 -44.51 -32.27 22.70
CA VAL A 84 -43.65 -31.15 23.14
C VAL A 84 -42.19 -31.45 22.79
N ARG A 85 -41.64 -32.61 23.16
CA ARG A 85 -40.28 -33.03 22.79
C ARG A 85 -40.04 -32.97 21.28
N ARG A 86 -40.99 -33.42 20.45
CA ARG A 86 -40.91 -33.30 18.98
C ARG A 86 -40.84 -31.84 18.51
N ARG A 87 -41.61 -30.93 19.11
CA ARG A 87 -41.55 -29.49 18.78
C ARG A 87 -40.19 -28.85 19.15
N TRP A 88 -39.62 -29.21 20.30
CA TRP A 88 -38.28 -28.76 20.67
C TRP A 88 -37.20 -29.33 19.75
N ILE A 89 -37.29 -30.61 19.38
CA ILE A 89 -36.36 -31.23 18.42
C ILE A 89 -36.46 -30.56 17.04
N THR A 90 -37.68 -30.28 16.55
CA THR A 90 -37.87 -29.57 15.28
C THR A 90 -37.32 -28.15 15.35
N ALA A 91 -37.55 -27.42 16.44
CA ALA A 91 -37.00 -26.07 16.62
C ALA A 91 -35.46 -26.08 16.65
N ILE A 92 -34.86 -27.00 17.40
CA ILE A 92 -33.40 -27.19 17.43
C ILE A 92 -32.87 -27.54 16.05
N LEU A 93 -33.53 -28.46 15.33
CA LEU A 93 -33.16 -28.83 13.96
C LEU A 93 -33.25 -27.63 13.01
N CYS A 94 -34.31 -26.82 13.11
CA CYS A 94 -34.46 -25.59 12.32
C CYS A 94 -33.34 -24.59 12.63
N VAL A 95 -32.97 -24.40 13.90
CA VAL A 95 -31.85 -23.52 14.28
C VAL A 95 -30.53 -24.06 13.76
N VAL A 96 -30.26 -25.35 13.94
CA VAL A 96 -29.04 -26.03 13.47
C VAL A 96 -28.91 -25.96 11.95
N LEU A 97 -30.02 -26.01 11.20
CA LEU A 97 -30.02 -25.85 9.74
C LEU A 97 -29.97 -24.37 9.30
N ALA A 98 -30.52 -23.46 10.09
CA ALA A 98 -30.49 -22.02 9.78
C ALA A 98 -29.08 -21.43 9.95
N ILE A 99 -28.32 -21.86 10.97
CA ILE A 99 -26.96 -21.38 11.23
C ILE A 99 -26.03 -21.49 10.00
N PRO A 100 -25.87 -22.65 9.33
CA PRO A 100 -25.02 -22.75 8.14
C PRO A 100 -25.59 -21.92 6.99
N ILE A 101 -26.92 -21.88 6.78
CA ILE A 101 -27.52 -21.07 5.70
C ILE A 101 -27.23 -19.57 5.91
N ILE A 102 -27.34 -19.08 7.15
CA ILE A 102 -27.00 -17.70 7.50
C ILE A 102 -25.50 -17.47 7.29
N GLY A 103 -24.64 -18.39 7.71
CA GLY A 103 -23.20 -18.32 7.47
C GLY A 103 -22.85 -18.25 5.99
N LEU A 104 -23.47 -19.10 5.16
CA LEU A 104 -23.28 -19.11 3.71
C LEU A 104 -23.76 -17.79 3.08
N GLY A 105 -24.85 -17.21 3.60
CA GLY A 105 -25.36 -15.89 3.20
C GLY A 105 -24.40 -14.75 3.56
N ILE A 106 -23.77 -14.79 4.74
CA ILE A 106 -22.75 -13.81 5.15
C ILE A 106 -21.53 -13.88 4.21
N LEU A 107 -21.03 -15.08 3.92
CA LEU A 107 -19.90 -15.26 2.98
C LEU A 107 -20.22 -14.72 1.58
N ALA A 108 -21.45 -14.94 1.08
CA ALA A 108 -21.88 -14.43 -0.22
C ALA A 108 -22.03 -12.89 -0.24
N VAL A 109 -22.52 -12.30 0.86
CA VAL A 109 -22.60 -10.84 1.01
C VAL A 109 -21.22 -10.22 1.11
N ASN A 110 -20.28 -10.86 1.81
CA ASN A 110 -18.89 -10.41 1.91
C ASN A 110 -18.18 -10.43 0.54
N ASP A 111 -18.44 -11.47 -0.26
CA ASP A 111 -17.88 -11.62 -1.61
C ASP A 111 -18.38 -10.51 -2.55
N SER A 112 -19.68 -10.21 -2.51
CA SER A 112 -20.23 -9.09 -3.30
C SER A 112 -19.78 -7.70 -2.83
N ARG A 113 -19.39 -7.56 -1.56
CA ARG A 113 -18.82 -6.31 -1.00
C ARG A 113 -17.30 -6.21 -1.17
N GLY A 114 -16.64 -7.27 -1.63
CA GLY A 114 -15.18 -7.35 -1.67
C GLY A 114 -14.51 -7.16 -0.30
N LYS A 115 -15.17 -7.51 0.81
CA LYS A 115 -14.64 -7.32 2.18
C LYS A 115 -15.06 -8.45 3.10
N GLY A 116 -14.14 -8.90 3.93
CA GLY A 116 -14.39 -10.00 4.87
C GLY A 116 -13.98 -11.36 4.31
N ILE A 117 -14.17 -12.38 5.14
CA ILE A 117 -13.97 -13.77 4.74
C ILE A 117 -15.08 -14.17 3.76
N THR A 118 -14.72 -14.83 2.67
CA THR A 118 -15.59 -15.28 1.59
C THR A 118 -15.24 -16.73 1.20
N TYR A 119 -15.93 -17.30 0.21
CA TYR A 119 -15.51 -18.58 -0.35
C TYR A 119 -14.21 -18.48 -1.17
N SER A 120 -13.97 -17.32 -1.80
CA SER A 120 -12.86 -17.12 -2.72
C SER A 120 -11.54 -16.83 -2.03
N ASN A 121 -11.54 -16.39 -0.76
CA ASN A 121 -10.33 -16.02 -0.01
C ASN A 121 -10.05 -16.86 1.24
N LEU A 122 -10.85 -17.89 1.50
CA LEU A 122 -10.73 -18.68 2.73
C LEU A 122 -9.39 -19.44 2.80
N ASP A 123 -8.89 -19.86 1.64
CA ASP A 123 -7.55 -20.45 1.51
C ASP A 123 -6.45 -19.38 1.62
N HIS A 124 -6.66 -18.20 1.02
CA HIS A 124 -5.75 -17.08 1.08
C HIS A 124 -5.46 -16.65 2.53
N VAL A 125 -6.49 -16.57 3.38
CA VAL A 125 -6.34 -16.28 4.81
C VAL A 125 -5.45 -17.30 5.50
N LYS A 126 -5.67 -18.60 5.26
CA LYS A 126 -4.86 -19.66 5.86
C LYS A 126 -3.40 -19.60 5.40
N ARG A 127 -3.17 -19.25 4.12
CA ARG A 127 -1.82 -19.07 3.59
C ARG A 127 -1.11 -17.91 4.29
N ALA A 128 -1.78 -16.76 4.46
CA ALA A 128 -1.24 -15.63 5.22
C ALA A 128 -0.96 -15.97 6.69
N GLU A 129 -1.85 -16.71 7.35
CA GLU A 129 -1.64 -17.20 8.71
C GLU A 129 -0.43 -18.13 8.78
N THR A 130 -0.28 -19.04 7.82
CA THR A 130 0.85 -19.98 7.77
C THR A 130 2.16 -19.25 7.53
N PHE A 131 2.18 -18.29 6.59
CA PHE A 131 3.33 -17.43 6.33
C PHE A 131 3.76 -16.66 7.59
N ALA A 132 2.81 -15.98 8.25
CA ALA A 132 3.08 -15.22 9.48
C ALA A 132 3.53 -16.12 10.63
N GLN A 133 2.96 -17.33 10.70
CA GLN A 133 3.36 -18.34 11.67
C GLN A 133 4.79 -18.83 11.42
N SER A 134 5.17 -19.14 10.18
CA SER A 134 6.52 -19.56 9.82
C SER A 134 7.55 -18.49 10.18
N LEU A 135 7.25 -17.20 9.94
CA LEU A 135 8.10 -16.09 10.35
C LEU A 135 8.28 -16.02 11.88
N ARG A 136 7.20 -16.19 12.66
CA ARG A 136 7.26 -16.22 14.13
C ARG A 136 8.05 -17.42 14.65
N ASP A 137 7.83 -18.59 14.06
CA ASP A 137 8.42 -19.85 14.51
C ASP A 137 9.90 -19.96 14.07
N GLY A 138 10.41 -19.01 13.28
CA GLY A 138 11.78 -18.98 12.77
C GLY A 138 12.02 -19.92 11.60
N ASP A 139 10.95 -20.46 11.00
CA ASP A 139 11.00 -21.28 9.80
C ASP A 139 10.97 -20.39 8.54
N PHE A 140 12.08 -19.66 8.34
CA PHE A 140 12.21 -18.71 7.24
C PHE A 140 12.23 -19.39 5.86
N GLY A 141 12.64 -20.65 5.79
CA GLY A 141 12.62 -21.43 4.55
C GLY A 141 11.20 -21.66 4.05
N THR A 142 10.30 -22.09 4.93
CA THR A 142 8.87 -22.26 4.60
C THR A 142 8.20 -20.91 4.35
N ALA A 143 8.53 -19.86 5.13
CA ALA A 143 8.01 -18.52 4.88
C ALA A 143 8.39 -18.00 3.48
N PHE A 144 9.61 -18.29 3.03
CA PHE A 144 10.08 -17.91 1.70
C PHE A 144 9.30 -18.59 0.57
N ASP A 145 8.91 -19.86 0.74
CA ASP A 145 8.22 -20.62 -0.32
C ASP A 145 6.82 -20.11 -0.64
N PHE A 146 6.24 -19.21 0.19
CA PHE A 146 5.00 -18.54 -0.17
C PHE A 146 5.18 -17.46 -1.24
N LEU A 147 6.38 -16.88 -1.35
CA LEU A 147 6.63 -15.67 -2.12
C LEU A 147 6.65 -15.92 -3.63
N ASP A 148 6.13 -14.97 -4.39
CA ASP A 148 6.18 -14.96 -5.85
C ASP A 148 7.58 -14.54 -6.36
N THR A 149 8.51 -15.49 -6.32
CA THR A 149 9.90 -15.26 -6.79
C THR A 149 9.98 -15.03 -8.29
N ASP A 150 9.02 -15.51 -9.07
CA ASP A 150 9.01 -15.37 -10.52
C ASP A 150 8.64 -13.94 -10.93
N SER A 151 7.67 -13.33 -10.23
CA SER A 151 7.37 -11.90 -10.42
C SER A 151 8.51 -11.01 -9.92
N ILE A 152 9.18 -11.35 -8.80
CA ILE A 152 10.39 -10.65 -8.34
C ILE A 152 11.49 -10.72 -9.40
N TYR A 153 11.75 -11.91 -9.94
CA TYR A 153 12.73 -12.11 -11.02
C TYR A 153 12.36 -11.32 -12.27
N ALA A 154 11.09 -11.35 -12.69
CA ALA A 154 10.62 -10.57 -13.84
C ALA A 154 10.73 -9.05 -13.61
N GLU A 155 10.46 -8.58 -12.39
CA GLU A 155 10.61 -7.16 -12.01
C GLU A 155 12.08 -6.74 -12.01
N ILE A 156 13.00 -7.53 -11.46
CA ILE A 156 14.46 -7.29 -11.58
C ILE A 156 14.84 -7.19 -13.04
N HIS A 157 14.43 -8.18 -13.84
CA HIS A 157 14.75 -8.20 -15.26
C HIS A 157 14.18 -7.00 -16.00
N PHE A 158 13.00 -6.52 -15.62
CA PHE A 158 12.38 -5.32 -16.18
C PHE A 158 13.11 -4.04 -15.76
N LEU A 159 13.38 -3.87 -14.47
CA LEU A 159 14.12 -2.73 -13.92
C LEU A 159 15.55 -2.68 -14.44
N ASN A 160 16.16 -3.85 -14.65
CA ASN A 160 17.46 -3.99 -15.28
C ASN A 160 17.37 -3.91 -16.81
N ALA A 161 16.23 -4.17 -17.47
CA ALA A 161 16.17 -4.18 -18.93
C ALA A 161 16.47 -2.81 -19.57
N GLU A 162 16.22 -1.72 -18.84
CA GLU A 162 16.60 -0.37 -19.27
C GLU A 162 17.58 0.26 -18.28
N PRO A 163 18.78 0.67 -18.72
CA PRO A 163 19.66 1.45 -17.88
C PRO A 163 18.92 2.72 -17.43
N PHE A 164 18.77 2.94 -16.11
CA PHE A 164 18.32 4.22 -15.56
C PHE A 164 19.18 5.39 -16.05
N VAL A 165 20.41 5.10 -16.47
CA VAL A 165 21.26 5.99 -17.25
C VAL A 165 20.70 6.07 -18.68
N GLN A 166 19.96 7.13 -18.99
CA GLN A 166 19.56 7.39 -20.37
C GLN A 166 20.79 7.71 -21.21
N LEU A 167 20.88 7.12 -22.41
CA LEU A 167 21.89 7.49 -23.38
C LEU A 167 21.60 8.92 -23.86
N ILE A 168 22.50 9.85 -23.53
CA ILE A 168 22.40 11.23 -23.98
C ILE A 168 22.75 11.28 -25.45
N ASP A 169 21.81 11.77 -26.25
CA ASP A 169 22.03 11.92 -27.68
C ASP A 169 22.40 13.37 -28.05
N ARG A 170 23.45 13.52 -28.87
CA ARG A 170 23.90 14.80 -29.41
C ARG A 170 22.82 15.49 -30.24
N TRP A 171 21.91 14.73 -30.87
CA TRP A 171 20.81 15.27 -31.67
C TRP A 171 19.74 15.99 -30.83
N SER A 172 19.70 15.77 -29.52
CA SER A 172 18.81 16.50 -28.59
C SER A 172 19.34 17.89 -28.23
N PHE A 173 20.55 18.23 -28.68
CA PHE A 173 21.20 19.50 -28.41
C PHE A 173 21.35 20.33 -29.69
N ARG A 174 21.26 21.64 -29.52
CA ARG A 174 21.67 22.61 -30.53
C ARG A 174 23.06 23.12 -30.17
N SER A 175 23.78 23.60 -31.18
CA SER A 175 25.08 24.21 -30.95
C SER A 175 25.09 25.64 -31.46
N LEU A 176 25.71 26.53 -30.68
CA LEU A 176 26.04 27.88 -31.08
C LEU A 176 27.56 28.12 -30.94
N THR A 177 28.03 29.22 -31.52
CA THR A 177 29.43 29.62 -31.43
C THR A 177 29.52 30.98 -30.75
N VAL A 178 30.37 31.07 -29.73
CA VAL A 178 30.68 32.29 -28.98
C VAL A 178 32.20 32.42 -28.96
N ASP A 179 32.73 33.46 -29.60
CA ASP A 179 34.18 33.73 -29.70
C ASP A 179 35.02 32.55 -30.20
N GLU A 180 34.64 32.00 -31.36
CA GLU A 180 35.28 30.83 -32.00
C GLU A 180 35.16 29.50 -31.20
N GLU A 181 34.66 29.53 -29.97
CA GLU A 181 34.33 28.34 -29.19
C GLU A 181 32.89 27.90 -29.40
N LYS A 182 32.67 26.58 -29.46
CA LYS A 182 31.36 25.98 -29.65
C LYS A 182 30.74 25.58 -28.32
N TYR A 183 29.47 25.90 -28.15
CA TYR A 183 28.67 25.60 -26.97
C TYR A 183 27.42 24.82 -27.38
N TYR A 184 27.00 23.91 -26.51
CA TYR A 184 25.81 23.07 -26.67
C TYR A 184 24.73 23.52 -25.69
N THR A 185 23.49 23.58 -26.16
CA THR A 185 22.33 23.98 -25.37
C THR A 185 21.14 23.04 -25.59
N GLN A 186 20.34 22.83 -24.56
CA GLN A 186 19.16 21.98 -24.64
C GLN A 186 18.04 22.66 -25.45
N ALA A 187 17.21 21.87 -26.13
CA ALA A 187 16.10 22.38 -26.94
C ALA A 187 15.07 23.24 -26.18
N LYS A 188 15.01 23.17 -24.84
CA LYS A 188 14.12 24.03 -24.04
C LYS A 188 14.58 25.50 -23.98
N VAL A 189 15.82 25.80 -24.34
CA VAL A 189 16.44 27.15 -24.26
C VAL A 189 16.40 27.87 -25.63
N THR A 190 15.66 27.34 -26.61
CA THR A 190 15.70 27.77 -28.03
C THR A 190 15.38 29.27 -28.24
N ASP A 191 14.45 29.83 -27.45
CA ASP A 191 14.05 31.24 -27.61
C ASP A 191 15.20 32.20 -27.24
N ILE A 192 16.03 31.83 -26.27
CA ILE A 192 17.14 32.65 -25.79
C ILE A 192 18.35 32.50 -26.71
N GLU A 193 18.63 31.29 -27.20
CA GLU A 193 19.69 31.05 -28.20
C GLU A 193 19.53 31.99 -29.40
N THR A 194 18.31 32.10 -29.92
CA THR A 194 18.01 32.93 -31.11
C THR A 194 18.32 34.42 -30.86
N VAL A 195 18.07 34.91 -29.64
CA VAL A 195 18.33 36.30 -29.25
C VAL A 195 19.83 36.56 -29.08
N LEU A 196 20.56 35.58 -28.55
CA LEU A 196 21.97 35.75 -28.19
C LEU A 196 22.95 35.45 -29.35
N GLN A 197 22.47 34.84 -30.44
CA GLN A 197 23.31 34.43 -31.56
C GLN A 197 23.95 35.63 -32.27
N GLY A 198 25.28 35.60 -32.42
CA GLY A 198 26.04 36.64 -33.09
C GLY A 198 26.35 37.89 -32.24
N MET A 199 25.98 37.89 -30.96
CA MET A 199 26.38 38.92 -30.01
C MET A 199 27.89 38.85 -29.69
N PRO A 200 28.54 39.98 -29.34
CA PRO A 200 29.88 39.97 -28.76
C PRO A 200 29.92 39.09 -27.52
N ALA A 201 31.01 38.34 -27.33
CA ALA A 201 31.13 37.34 -26.27
C ALA A 201 30.89 37.92 -24.86
N ALA A 202 31.40 39.12 -24.59
CA ALA A 202 31.19 39.78 -23.31
C ALA A 202 29.70 40.13 -23.05
N GLU A 203 28.96 40.54 -24.08
CA GLU A 203 27.53 40.82 -23.97
C GLU A 203 26.73 39.52 -23.83
N PHE A 204 27.08 38.48 -24.59
CA PHE A 204 26.52 37.15 -24.45
C PHE A 204 26.61 36.65 -23.00
N TRP A 205 27.81 36.65 -22.42
CA TRP A 205 28.01 36.16 -21.06
C TRP A 205 27.43 37.09 -20.00
N ALA A 206 27.29 38.39 -20.28
CA ALA A 206 26.54 39.29 -19.40
C ALA A 206 25.06 38.90 -19.31
N HIS A 207 24.43 38.53 -20.44
CA HIS A 207 23.06 38.01 -20.44
C HIS A 207 22.93 36.71 -19.66
N VAL A 208 23.89 35.79 -19.78
CA VAL A 208 23.91 34.54 -18.99
C VAL A 208 24.04 34.83 -17.49
N ILE A 209 24.88 35.78 -17.09
CA ILE A 209 25.01 36.19 -15.68
C ILE A 209 23.69 36.73 -15.13
N LEU A 210 22.98 37.58 -15.90
CA LEU A 210 21.67 38.10 -15.50
C LEU A 210 20.62 36.98 -15.40
N ARG A 211 20.65 36.03 -16.33
CA ARG A 211 19.77 34.87 -16.31
C ARG A 211 20.02 33.99 -15.08
N ASN A 212 21.26 33.69 -14.74
CA ASN A 212 21.60 32.98 -13.51
C ASN A 212 21.09 33.74 -12.27
N ALA A 213 21.16 35.08 -12.27
CA ALA A 213 20.65 35.90 -11.18
C ALA A 213 19.12 35.83 -11.03
N GLU A 214 18.38 35.77 -12.15
CA GLU A 214 16.92 35.76 -12.22
C GLU A 214 16.29 34.37 -12.00
N GLU A 215 16.95 33.31 -12.48
CA GLU A 215 16.43 31.93 -12.43
C GLU A 215 17.24 31.09 -11.42
N PRO A 216 16.70 30.78 -10.22
CA PRO A 216 17.46 30.15 -9.12
C PRO A 216 18.05 28.76 -9.43
N TYR A 217 17.49 28.07 -10.43
CA TYR A 217 17.90 26.72 -10.82
C TYR A 217 18.87 26.72 -12.02
N CYS A 218 19.10 27.86 -12.66
CA CYS A 218 20.09 28.00 -13.74
C CYS A 218 21.43 28.44 -13.14
N ILE A 219 22.44 27.58 -13.22
CA ILE A 219 23.77 27.84 -12.67
C ILE A 219 24.86 27.66 -13.71
N THR A 220 24.62 28.19 -14.91
CA THR A 220 25.55 28.11 -16.04
C THR A 220 26.91 28.71 -15.67
N PRO A 221 28.00 27.92 -15.66
CA PRO A 221 29.33 28.44 -15.40
C PRO A 221 29.82 29.36 -16.51
N ILE A 222 30.53 30.41 -16.13
CA ILE A 222 31.04 31.44 -17.03
C ILE A 222 32.56 31.25 -17.19
N PRO A 223 33.13 31.22 -18.42
CA PRO A 223 34.56 31.07 -18.62
C PRO A 223 35.38 32.16 -17.90
N GLU A 224 36.47 31.77 -17.23
CA GLU A 224 37.31 32.73 -16.48
C GLU A 224 37.81 33.89 -17.35
N ALA A 225 38.19 33.61 -18.60
CA ALA A 225 38.77 34.59 -19.51
C ALA A 225 37.85 35.79 -19.81
N ILE A 226 36.52 35.60 -19.76
CA ILE A 226 35.52 36.62 -20.12
C ILE A 226 34.71 37.14 -18.93
N PHE A 227 34.74 36.43 -17.80
CA PHE A 227 33.90 36.69 -16.64
C PHE A 227 33.98 38.14 -16.14
N ALA A 228 35.19 38.69 -15.99
CA ALA A 228 35.38 40.03 -15.43
C ALA A 228 34.68 41.12 -16.27
N GLU A 229 34.78 41.01 -17.60
CA GLU A 229 34.15 41.98 -18.52
C GLU A 229 32.63 41.75 -18.60
N ALA A 230 32.19 40.49 -18.68
CA ALA A 230 30.78 40.14 -18.67
C ALA A 230 30.06 40.60 -17.38
N ALA A 231 30.67 40.42 -16.21
CA ALA A 231 30.12 40.86 -14.93
C ALA A 231 30.02 42.39 -14.85
N ARG A 232 30.99 43.13 -15.42
CA ARG A 232 30.95 44.59 -15.52
C ARG A 232 29.78 45.06 -16.38
N LEU A 233 29.54 44.40 -17.51
CA LEU A 233 28.40 44.70 -18.39
C LEU A 233 27.07 44.35 -17.73
N ALA A 234 26.95 43.18 -17.10
CA ALA A 234 25.75 42.77 -16.36
C ALA A 234 25.36 43.78 -15.27
N ARG A 235 26.35 44.25 -14.49
CA ARG A 235 26.16 45.30 -13.48
C ARG A 235 25.74 46.63 -14.09
N THR A 236 26.30 47.01 -15.23
CA THR A 236 25.97 48.27 -15.91
C THR A 236 24.53 48.26 -16.43
N SER A 237 24.06 47.12 -16.94
CA SER A 237 22.74 46.99 -17.55
C SER A 237 21.60 46.84 -16.54
N SER A 238 21.82 46.13 -15.43
CA SER A 238 20.76 45.78 -14.45
C SER A 238 20.90 46.48 -13.09
N GLY A 239 22.09 46.97 -12.76
CA GLY A 239 22.44 47.41 -11.41
C GLY A 239 22.75 46.28 -10.42
N THR A 240 22.64 45.01 -10.83
CA THR A 240 22.94 43.84 -10.00
C THR A 240 24.42 43.78 -9.67
N ASP A 241 24.75 43.70 -8.38
CA ASP A 241 26.13 43.57 -7.92
C ASP A 241 26.54 42.10 -7.92
N ILE A 242 27.57 41.78 -8.71
CA ILE A 242 28.11 40.43 -8.86
C ILE A 242 29.38 40.33 -8.03
N LEU A 243 29.40 39.39 -7.09
CA LEU A 243 30.48 39.24 -6.12
C LEU A 243 31.22 37.92 -6.36
N VAL A 244 32.54 37.97 -6.41
CA VAL A 244 33.38 36.76 -6.40
C VAL A 244 33.84 36.48 -4.98
N VAL A 245 33.62 35.26 -4.52
CA VAL A 245 33.96 34.82 -3.17
C VAL A 245 34.87 33.61 -3.22
N ASP A 246 35.70 33.46 -2.19
CA ASP A 246 36.41 32.22 -1.93
C ASP A 246 35.44 31.18 -1.36
N ILE A 247 35.75 29.88 -1.55
CA ILE A 247 34.97 28.77 -1.00
C ILE A 247 34.82 28.88 0.53
N SER A 248 35.80 29.46 1.22
CA SER A 248 35.82 29.66 2.67
C SER A 248 35.21 30.99 3.15
N SER A 249 34.63 31.80 2.26
CA SER A 249 34.05 33.10 2.63
C SER A 249 32.89 32.97 3.62
N ASP A 250 32.68 33.98 4.47
CA ASP A 250 31.52 34.07 5.38
C ASP A 250 30.27 34.72 4.73
N LEU A 251 30.39 35.23 3.50
CA LEU A 251 29.25 35.78 2.77
C LEU A 251 28.18 34.69 2.54
N SER A 252 26.91 35.04 2.36
CA SER A 252 25.85 34.06 2.08
C SER A 252 25.86 33.59 0.63
N ASP A 253 25.45 32.34 0.39
CA ASP A 253 25.24 31.82 -0.97
C ASP A 253 24.03 32.49 -1.64
N SER A 254 24.18 32.79 -2.93
CA SER A 254 23.16 33.44 -3.76
C SER A 254 23.45 33.23 -5.25
N SER A 255 22.50 33.63 -6.10
CA SER A 255 22.65 33.61 -7.55
C SER A 255 23.55 34.72 -8.10
N THR A 256 23.92 35.71 -7.28
CA THR A 256 24.81 36.83 -7.66
C THR A 256 26.20 36.74 -7.02
N THR A 257 26.41 35.77 -6.13
CA THR A 257 27.73 35.41 -5.59
C THR A 257 28.30 34.24 -6.36
N TYR A 258 29.55 34.34 -6.78
CA TYR A 258 30.23 33.41 -7.66
C TYR A 258 31.49 32.85 -7.00
N VAL A 259 31.79 31.60 -7.30
CA VAL A 259 33.02 30.93 -6.88
C VAL A 259 33.78 30.40 -8.10
N ARG A 260 35.11 30.53 -8.06
CA ARG A 260 36.01 29.99 -9.09
C ARG A 260 36.18 28.49 -8.87
N PHE A 261 36.13 27.71 -9.94
CA PHE A 261 36.47 26.29 -9.92
C PHE A 261 37.11 25.85 -11.23
N THR A 262 37.88 24.77 -11.17
CA THR A 262 38.43 24.09 -12.35
C THR A 262 37.53 22.91 -12.68
N ALA A 263 37.01 22.85 -13.90
CA ALA A 263 36.13 21.77 -14.35
C ALA A 263 36.92 20.55 -14.86
N GLU A 264 36.22 19.47 -15.15
CA GLU A 264 36.74 18.17 -15.59
C GLU A 264 37.48 18.27 -16.93
N ASN A 265 37.13 19.25 -17.76
CA ASN A 265 37.84 19.57 -18.99
C ASN A 265 39.17 20.33 -18.77
N GLY A 266 39.55 20.59 -17.50
CA GLY A 266 40.77 21.30 -17.11
C GLY A 266 40.73 22.82 -17.29
N LYS A 267 39.58 23.40 -17.66
CA LYS A 267 39.41 24.86 -17.79
C LYS A 267 38.80 25.45 -16.52
N ASP A 268 39.09 26.72 -16.28
CA ASP A 268 38.61 27.47 -15.13
C ASP A 268 37.34 28.26 -15.45
N TYR A 269 36.38 28.21 -14.53
CA TYR A 269 35.06 28.84 -14.65
C TYR A 269 34.66 29.52 -13.33
N TYR A 270 33.73 30.47 -13.44
CA TYR A 270 33.00 31.03 -12.31
C TYR A 270 31.56 30.53 -12.36
N ARG A 271 31.10 29.88 -11.28
CA ARG A 271 29.70 29.46 -11.14
C ARG A 271 29.00 30.25 -10.03
N PRO A 272 27.69 30.50 -10.14
CA PRO A 272 26.90 30.98 -9.02
C PRO A 272 26.95 30.01 -7.85
N THR A 273 26.79 30.54 -6.64
CA THR A 273 26.74 29.74 -5.41
C THR A 273 25.31 29.34 -5.02
N SER A 274 24.29 29.71 -5.80
CA SER A 274 22.92 29.20 -5.63
C SER A 274 22.92 27.68 -5.75
N GLY A 275 22.49 27.00 -4.68
CA GLY A 275 22.63 25.54 -4.54
C GLY A 275 23.84 25.10 -3.70
N GLY A 276 24.63 26.03 -3.17
CA GLY A 276 25.73 25.77 -2.23
C GLY A 276 27.12 25.99 -2.85
N ARG A 277 28.00 26.73 -2.18
CA ARG A 277 29.40 26.94 -2.66
C ARG A 277 30.23 25.66 -2.72
N LEU A 278 29.97 24.72 -1.80
CA LEU A 278 30.61 23.41 -1.74
C LEU A 278 29.90 22.35 -2.60
N ASN A 279 28.84 22.73 -3.32
CA ASN A 279 27.97 21.79 -4.00
C ASN A 279 28.77 20.89 -4.95
N SER A 280 28.97 19.64 -4.52
CA SER A 280 29.57 18.53 -5.26
C SER A 280 28.63 17.98 -6.32
N ASP A 281 27.35 18.35 -6.25
CA ASP A 281 26.27 17.77 -7.06
C ASP A 281 25.93 18.64 -8.27
N PHE A 282 26.76 19.65 -8.58
CA PHE A 282 26.63 20.40 -9.82
C PHE A 282 26.80 19.46 -11.00
N ASN A 283 25.77 19.46 -11.86
CA ASN A 283 25.71 18.61 -13.01
C ASN A 283 25.56 19.50 -14.25
N TRP A 284 26.62 19.56 -15.08
CA TRP A 284 26.63 20.34 -16.31
C TRP A 284 25.45 20.06 -17.24
N PHE A 285 24.98 18.81 -17.30
CA PHE A 285 23.84 18.44 -18.14
C PHE A 285 22.51 18.95 -17.58
N ARG A 286 22.33 18.92 -16.26
CA ARG A 286 21.07 19.32 -15.60
C ARG A 286 20.98 20.82 -15.34
N ASP A 287 22.10 21.43 -14.98
CA ASP A 287 22.12 22.71 -14.28
C ASP A 287 22.68 23.88 -15.14
N ALA A 288 23.34 23.57 -16.27
CA ALA A 288 23.89 24.58 -17.17
C ALA A 288 23.11 24.66 -18.50
N ASP A 289 22.77 25.87 -18.92
CA ASP A 289 22.11 26.14 -20.20
C ASP A 289 23.08 26.04 -21.38
N TYR A 290 24.36 26.34 -21.15
CA TYR A 290 25.41 26.37 -22.15
C TYR A 290 26.62 25.55 -21.71
N ILE A 291 26.88 24.47 -22.43
CA ILE A 291 27.96 23.52 -22.14
C ILE A 291 29.04 23.66 -23.23
N PRO A 292 30.30 23.99 -22.89
CA PRO A 292 31.37 24.10 -23.88
C PRO A 292 31.66 22.73 -24.52
N GLU A 293 32.01 22.70 -25.82
CA GLU A 293 32.21 21.45 -26.58
C GLU A 293 33.16 20.46 -25.88
N SER A 294 34.28 20.96 -25.32
CA SER A 294 35.21 20.15 -24.54
C SER A 294 34.59 19.43 -23.33
N MET A 295 33.62 20.05 -22.66
CA MET A 295 32.91 19.45 -21.53
C MET A 295 31.77 18.55 -22.04
N PHE A 296 31.08 18.97 -23.08
CA PHE A 296 29.99 18.22 -23.69
C PHE A 296 30.46 16.87 -24.24
N ASP A 297 31.60 16.84 -24.94
CA ASP A 297 32.18 15.58 -25.44
C ASP A 297 32.59 14.65 -24.29
N LEU A 298 33.10 15.20 -23.17
CA LEU A 298 33.43 14.43 -21.96
C LEU A 298 32.17 13.81 -21.33
N ILE A 299 31.10 14.59 -21.19
CA ILE A 299 29.79 14.11 -20.69
C ILE A 299 29.27 12.99 -21.59
N LEU A 300 29.30 13.15 -22.92
CA LEU A 300 28.87 12.10 -23.84
C LEU A 300 29.72 10.84 -23.73
N SER A 301 31.04 10.96 -23.59
CA SER A 301 31.92 9.80 -23.46
C SER A 301 31.69 9.03 -22.17
N GLU A 302 31.53 9.75 -21.06
CA GLU A 302 31.27 9.15 -19.74
C GLU A 302 29.88 8.53 -19.70
N ASN A 303 28.84 9.23 -20.16
CA ASN A 303 27.49 8.67 -20.25
C ASN A 303 27.44 7.42 -21.13
N ALA A 304 28.12 7.41 -22.28
CA ALA A 304 28.20 6.23 -23.14
C ALA A 304 28.98 5.07 -22.48
N ARG A 305 29.99 5.36 -21.67
CA ARG A 305 30.72 4.36 -20.87
C ARG A 305 29.82 3.78 -19.80
N GLU A 306 29.19 4.61 -19.00
CA GLU A 306 28.23 4.21 -17.95
C GLU A 306 27.07 3.40 -18.54
N PHE A 307 26.53 3.81 -19.69
CA PHE A 307 25.49 3.08 -20.40
C PHE A 307 25.94 1.68 -20.83
N ARG A 308 27.16 1.56 -21.39
CA ARG A 308 27.73 0.25 -21.78
C ARG A 308 27.98 -0.65 -20.56
N GLU A 309 28.53 -0.08 -19.49
CA GLU A 309 28.79 -0.81 -18.25
C GLU A 309 27.49 -1.27 -17.59
N ALA A 310 26.47 -0.40 -17.55
CA ALA A 310 25.13 -0.77 -17.08
C ALA A 310 24.58 -1.92 -17.91
N ARG A 311 24.61 -1.80 -19.24
CA ARG A 311 24.14 -2.86 -20.14
C ARG A 311 24.89 -4.18 -19.97
N ALA A 312 26.20 -4.14 -19.77
CA ALA A 312 27.00 -5.35 -19.53
C ALA A 312 26.62 -6.03 -18.20
N ARG A 313 26.37 -5.25 -17.14
CA ARG A 313 25.86 -5.80 -15.86
C ARG A 313 24.49 -6.43 -16.03
N ILE A 314 23.60 -5.77 -16.78
CA ILE A 314 22.26 -6.28 -17.09
C ILE A 314 22.37 -7.61 -17.85
N GLU A 315 23.24 -7.70 -18.85
CA GLU A 315 23.45 -8.93 -19.62
C GLU A 315 24.03 -10.07 -18.76
N ASP A 316 24.89 -9.76 -17.78
CA ASP A 316 25.45 -10.71 -16.82
C ASP A 316 24.40 -11.19 -15.80
N ASP A 317 23.63 -10.26 -15.22
CA ASP A 317 22.52 -10.55 -14.29
C ASP A 317 21.43 -11.39 -15.00
N GLN A 318 21.17 -11.12 -16.28
CA GLN A 318 20.22 -11.89 -17.09
C GLN A 318 20.71 -13.31 -17.42
N SER A 319 21.98 -13.64 -17.19
CA SER A 319 22.53 -14.98 -17.41
C SER A 319 22.22 -15.95 -16.27
N ILE A 320 21.85 -15.44 -15.09
CA ILE A 320 21.38 -16.23 -13.96
C ILE A 320 19.96 -16.72 -14.28
N GLY A 321 19.76 -18.03 -14.32
CA GLY A 321 18.43 -18.60 -14.52
C GLY A 321 17.51 -18.33 -13.32
N SER A 322 16.19 -18.29 -13.55
CA SER A 322 15.21 -18.04 -12.48
C SER A 322 15.32 -19.00 -11.29
N GLU A 323 15.76 -20.24 -11.53
CA GLU A 323 16.01 -21.26 -10.50
C GLU A 323 17.20 -20.91 -9.61
N GLU A 324 18.33 -20.50 -10.20
CA GLU A 324 19.52 -20.08 -9.46
C GLU A 324 19.29 -18.77 -8.69
N PHE A 325 18.52 -17.85 -9.29
CA PHE A 325 18.07 -16.63 -8.63
C PHE A 325 17.21 -16.96 -7.40
N ARG A 326 16.23 -17.86 -7.53
CA ARG A 326 15.36 -18.28 -6.43
C ARG A 326 16.15 -18.85 -5.26
N GLU A 327 17.11 -19.75 -5.53
CA GLU A 327 17.93 -20.36 -4.48
C GLU A 327 18.82 -19.33 -3.77
N THR A 328 19.44 -18.43 -4.54
CA THR A 328 20.26 -17.34 -4.00
C THR A 328 19.44 -16.41 -3.11
N LEU A 329 18.23 -16.05 -3.55
CA LEU A 329 17.33 -15.19 -2.79
C LEU A 329 16.83 -15.90 -1.52
N LYS A 330 16.51 -17.20 -1.60
CA LYS A 330 16.10 -18.03 -0.45
C LYS A 330 17.18 -18.09 0.62
N GLN A 331 18.43 -18.29 0.19
CA GLN A 331 19.59 -18.33 1.07
C GLN A 331 19.76 -16.98 1.79
N SER A 332 19.84 -15.89 1.03
CA SER A 332 20.01 -14.53 1.57
C SER A 332 18.89 -14.14 2.55
N PHE A 333 17.64 -14.41 2.18
CA PHE A 333 16.48 -14.18 3.05
C PHE A 333 16.58 -14.94 4.37
N THR A 334 16.89 -16.23 4.30
CA THR A 334 16.98 -17.11 5.48
C THR A 334 18.14 -16.70 6.39
N GLU A 335 19.32 -16.44 5.82
CA GLU A 335 20.50 -16.04 6.58
C GLU A 335 20.29 -14.69 7.30
N LYS A 336 19.74 -13.69 6.60
CA LYS A 336 19.50 -12.36 7.17
C LYS A 336 18.51 -12.40 8.33
N LEU A 337 17.37 -13.08 8.16
CA LEU A 337 16.37 -13.20 9.22
C LEU A 337 16.86 -14.05 10.40
N THR A 338 17.66 -15.10 10.13
CA THR A 338 18.29 -15.90 11.19
C THR A 338 19.23 -15.05 12.03
N ARG A 339 20.11 -14.27 11.39
CA ARG A 339 21.04 -13.37 12.08
C ARG A 339 20.31 -12.33 12.94
N LEU A 340 19.23 -11.73 12.44
CA LEU A 340 18.41 -10.77 13.20
C LEU A 340 17.76 -11.45 14.43
N SER A 341 17.22 -12.65 14.24
CA SER A 341 16.63 -13.45 15.32
C SER A 341 17.65 -13.84 16.39
N GLU A 342 18.87 -14.20 16.00
CA GLU A 342 19.98 -14.48 16.92
C GLU A 342 20.43 -13.23 17.69
N ASN A 343 20.41 -12.07 17.05
CA ASN A 343 20.73 -10.78 17.66
C ASN A 343 19.61 -10.20 18.54
N GLY A 344 18.51 -10.94 18.74
CA GLY A 344 17.44 -10.58 19.67
C GLY A 344 16.28 -9.79 19.05
N LEU A 345 16.28 -9.56 17.74
CA LEU A 345 15.16 -8.99 16.98
C LEU A 345 14.31 -10.13 16.42
N ARG A 346 13.29 -10.55 17.17
CA ARG A 346 12.41 -11.67 16.83
C ARG A 346 10.97 -11.22 16.68
N ILE A 347 10.23 -11.95 15.84
CA ILE A 347 8.77 -11.83 15.76
C ILE A 347 8.19 -12.64 16.92
N THR A 348 7.45 -11.99 17.80
CA THR A 348 6.86 -12.60 19.01
C THR A 348 5.39 -12.92 18.87
N SER A 349 4.68 -12.18 18.02
CA SER A 349 3.24 -12.33 17.80
C SER A 349 2.89 -11.91 16.38
N PHE A 350 1.75 -12.38 15.89
CA PHE A 350 1.18 -11.90 14.64
C PHE A 350 -0.34 -11.83 14.71
N SER A 351 -0.93 -11.00 13.85
CA SER A 351 -2.35 -11.02 13.54
C SER A 351 -2.56 -10.82 12.05
N VAL A 352 -3.46 -11.60 11.45
CA VAL A 352 -3.88 -11.43 10.06
C VAL A 352 -5.17 -10.62 10.04
N GLY A 353 -5.12 -9.50 9.31
CA GLY A 353 -6.22 -8.58 9.11
C GLY A 353 -7.35 -9.16 8.27
N THR A 354 -8.46 -8.44 8.22
CA THR A 354 -9.62 -8.88 7.43
C THR A 354 -9.35 -8.70 5.94
N PRO A 355 -9.61 -9.72 5.09
CA PRO A 355 -9.42 -9.58 3.65
C PRO A 355 -10.26 -8.47 3.04
N TYR A 356 -9.69 -7.76 2.07
CA TYR A 356 -10.38 -6.74 1.31
C TYR A 356 -9.92 -6.70 -0.15
N ARG A 357 -10.80 -6.23 -1.04
CA ARG A 357 -10.47 -5.83 -2.40
C ARG A 357 -10.21 -4.33 -2.42
N VAL A 358 -9.21 -3.90 -3.17
CA VAL A 358 -8.94 -2.48 -3.39
C VAL A 358 -9.94 -1.96 -4.42
N GLU A 359 -11.04 -1.34 -3.97
CA GLU A 359 -11.89 -0.52 -4.86
C GLU A 359 -11.16 0.80 -5.15
N ASP A 360 -10.81 1.05 -6.42
CA ASP A 360 -10.47 2.32 -7.11
C ASP A 360 -9.62 3.39 -6.38
N ARG A 361 -9.04 3.13 -5.20
CA ARG A 361 -8.26 4.13 -4.44
C ARG A 361 -6.77 4.19 -4.79
N TYR A 362 -6.26 3.17 -5.50
CA TYR A 362 -4.87 3.11 -5.94
C TYR A 362 -4.71 3.21 -7.47
N ALA A 363 -5.81 3.35 -8.21
CA ALA A 363 -5.77 3.64 -9.65
C ALA A 363 -5.12 5.00 -9.97
N GLU A 364 -4.92 5.88 -8.97
CA GLU A 364 -4.17 7.13 -9.10
C GLU A 364 -2.66 6.99 -8.84
N ILE A 365 -2.15 5.83 -8.38
CA ILE A 365 -0.70 5.59 -8.35
C ILE A 365 -0.28 5.12 -9.74
N GLU A 366 -0.04 6.10 -10.63
CA GLU A 366 0.27 5.95 -12.06
C GLU A 366 1.46 5.05 -12.43
N ASN A 367 2.18 4.43 -11.49
CA ASN A 367 3.39 3.66 -11.77
C ASN A 367 3.49 2.29 -11.07
N ALA A 368 2.47 1.85 -10.34
CA ALA A 368 2.45 0.46 -9.87
C ALA A 368 1.91 -0.40 -11.01
N SER A 369 2.73 -1.26 -11.59
CA SER A 369 2.33 -2.29 -12.55
C SER A 369 1.47 -3.36 -11.86
N ILE A 370 0.32 -2.97 -11.31
CA ILE A 370 -0.62 -3.89 -10.68
C ILE A 370 -1.31 -4.63 -11.83
N ARG A 371 -0.92 -5.88 -12.04
CA ARG A 371 -1.56 -6.79 -12.99
C ARG A 371 -3.07 -6.78 -12.72
N SER A 372 -3.88 -6.35 -13.70
CA SER A 372 -5.33 -6.58 -13.82
C SER A 372 -6.04 -6.94 -12.48
N THR A 373 -6.42 -5.93 -11.72
CA THR A 373 -6.93 -5.99 -10.34
C THR A 373 -8.27 -6.69 -10.12
N ASP A 374 -8.91 -7.25 -11.14
CA ASP A 374 -10.34 -7.55 -11.12
C ASP A 374 -10.79 -8.66 -10.15
N ASN A 375 -9.90 -9.34 -9.41
CA ASN A 375 -10.31 -10.33 -8.40
C ASN A 375 -9.33 -10.58 -7.24
N LEU A 376 -8.29 -9.77 -7.06
CA LEU A 376 -7.24 -10.05 -6.06
C LEU A 376 -7.66 -9.62 -4.65
N TRP A 377 -7.29 -10.44 -3.65
CA TRP A 377 -7.54 -10.19 -2.24
C TRP A 377 -6.28 -9.68 -1.54
N PHE A 378 -6.46 -8.65 -0.72
CA PHE A 378 -5.42 -8.03 0.09
C PHE A 378 -5.67 -8.27 1.57
N MET A 379 -4.61 -8.39 2.36
CA MET A 379 -4.66 -8.52 3.81
C MET A 379 -3.48 -7.80 4.46
N ASP A 380 -3.68 -7.25 5.65
CA ASP A 380 -2.60 -6.70 6.46
C ASP A 380 -2.17 -7.73 7.51
N ILE A 381 -0.89 -8.10 7.52
CA ILE A 381 -0.29 -8.96 8.53
C ILE A 381 0.49 -8.07 9.48
N ALA A 382 0.01 -7.96 10.70
CA ALA A 382 0.67 -7.26 11.78
C ALA A 382 1.61 -8.22 12.51
N LEU A 383 2.88 -7.85 12.67
CA LEU A 383 3.94 -8.62 13.32
C LEU A 383 4.48 -7.83 14.52
N GLY A 384 4.30 -8.37 15.72
CA GLY A 384 4.88 -7.80 16.93
C GLY A 384 6.32 -8.27 17.13
N THR A 385 7.21 -7.37 17.54
CA THR A 385 8.64 -7.67 17.71
C THR A 385 9.11 -7.59 19.17
N SER A 386 10.22 -8.25 19.49
CA SER A 386 10.83 -8.28 20.83
C SER A 386 11.61 -7.01 21.23
N GLY A 387 11.40 -5.88 20.56
CA GLY A 387 12.09 -4.61 20.82
C GLY A 387 11.59 -3.82 22.06
N PRO A 388 12.37 -2.84 22.55
CA PRO A 388 12.08 -2.09 23.78
C PRO A 388 10.76 -1.28 23.76
N ASN A 389 10.15 -1.07 22.59
CA ASN A 389 8.91 -0.31 22.42
C ASN A 389 7.69 -1.12 21.94
N GLN A 390 7.75 -2.46 21.87
CA GLN A 390 6.64 -3.30 21.33
C GLN A 390 6.11 -2.77 19.99
N ASP A 391 7.04 -2.45 19.09
CA ASP A 391 6.72 -1.89 17.78
C ASP A 391 6.12 -2.97 16.86
N GLU A 392 5.12 -2.57 16.08
CA GLU A 392 4.39 -3.44 15.14
C GLU A 392 4.88 -3.18 13.71
N ILE A 393 5.27 -4.25 13.01
CA ILE A 393 5.55 -4.22 11.58
C ILE A 393 4.27 -4.64 10.86
N ILE A 394 3.80 -3.83 9.92
CA ILE A 394 2.60 -4.14 9.13
C ILE A 394 3.03 -4.51 7.72
N LEU A 395 2.68 -5.72 7.29
CA LEU A 395 2.86 -6.21 5.93
C LEU A 395 1.51 -6.21 5.21
N SER A 396 1.30 -5.36 4.22
CA SER A 396 0.15 -5.50 3.33
C SER A 396 0.52 -6.49 2.24
N VAL A 397 -0.23 -7.58 2.12
CA VAL A 397 0.04 -8.69 1.21
C VAL A 397 -1.12 -8.88 0.25
N GLN A 398 -0.80 -9.16 -1.00
CA GLN A 398 -1.72 -9.62 -2.02
C GLN A 398 -1.60 -11.14 -2.12
N VAL A 399 -2.73 -11.84 -2.07
CA VAL A 399 -2.75 -13.29 -2.11
C VAL A 399 -3.55 -13.74 -3.32
N GLY A 400 -2.86 -14.35 -4.28
CA GLY A 400 -3.42 -15.01 -5.44
C GLY A 400 -3.64 -16.51 -5.18
N ASP A 401 -4.09 -17.23 -6.20
CA ASP A 401 -4.36 -18.68 -6.09
C ASP A 401 -3.07 -19.50 -5.98
N GLU A 402 -2.00 -19.09 -6.66
CA GLU A 402 -0.68 -19.72 -6.61
C GLU A 402 0.35 -18.81 -5.92
N ASP A 403 0.17 -17.50 -5.99
CA ASP A 403 1.20 -16.52 -5.65
C ASP A 403 0.89 -15.72 -4.38
N PHE A 404 1.92 -15.34 -3.62
CA PHE A 404 1.82 -14.43 -2.48
C PHE A 404 2.81 -13.28 -2.68
N GLU A 405 2.30 -12.05 -2.72
CA GLU A 405 3.11 -10.86 -2.98
C GLU A 405 3.02 -9.91 -1.78
N VAL A 406 4.17 -9.46 -1.27
CA VAL A 406 4.21 -8.44 -0.22
C VAL A 406 4.18 -7.08 -0.91
N ILE A 407 3.08 -6.35 -0.74
CA ILE A 407 2.85 -5.05 -1.40
C ILE A 407 3.43 -3.90 -0.59
N PHE A 408 3.35 -3.94 0.74
CA PHE A 408 3.80 -2.84 1.57
C PHE A 408 4.34 -3.32 2.89
N VAL A 409 5.40 -2.67 3.38
CA VAL A 409 5.98 -2.91 4.71
C VAL A 409 6.03 -1.57 5.44
N SER A 410 5.31 -1.47 6.56
CA SER A 410 5.37 -0.32 7.46
C SER A 410 6.05 -0.71 8.77
N SER A 411 6.90 0.16 9.27
CA SER A 411 7.64 0.00 10.53
C SER A 411 7.82 1.37 11.18
N SER A 412 7.87 1.42 12.51
CA SER A 412 8.45 2.58 13.21
C SER A 412 9.96 2.64 12.98
N GLU A 413 10.58 3.82 13.15
CA GLU A 413 12.02 4.05 12.90
C GLU A 413 12.96 3.08 13.65
N VAL A 414 12.49 2.44 14.73
CA VAL A 414 13.28 1.56 15.62
C VAL A 414 13.48 0.14 15.05
N ASN A 415 12.62 -0.33 14.14
CA ASN A 415 12.70 -1.68 13.54
C ASN A 415 13.10 -1.69 12.06
N SER A 416 13.80 -0.64 11.60
CA SER A 416 14.20 -0.48 10.20
C SER A 416 14.96 -1.69 9.64
N GLU A 417 15.81 -2.37 10.42
CA GLU A 417 16.57 -3.54 9.94
C GLU A 417 15.71 -4.76 9.64
N LEU A 418 14.73 -5.09 10.49
CA LEU A 418 13.81 -6.21 10.27
C LEU A 418 12.82 -5.88 9.16
N ALA A 419 12.32 -4.64 9.13
CA ALA A 419 11.50 -4.15 8.04
C ALA A 419 12.27 -4.20 6.70
N SER A 420 13.56 -3.84 6.69
CA SER A 420 14.44 -3.95 5.53
C SER A 420 14.76 -5.38 5.13
N ALA A 421 14.75 -6.33 6.06
CA ALA A 421 14.89 -7.75 5.73
C ALA A 421 13.61 -8.30 5.10
N LEU A 422 12.45 -7.90 5.64
CA LEU A 422 11.13 -8.26 5.10
C LEU A 422 10.80 -7.50 3.81
N SER A 423 11.45 -6.36 3.54
CA SER A 423 11.32 -5.61 2.29
C SER A 423 12.20 -6.14 1.17
N LEU A 424 13.19 -7.03 1.44
CA LEU A 424 13.87 -7.78 0.38
C LEU A 424 12.90 -8.62 -0.47
N LEU A 425 11.66 -8.75 0.00
CA LEU A 425 10.55 -9.42 -0.65
C LEU A 425 9.80 -8.54 -1.66
N ARG A 426 10.20 -7.25 -1.82
CA ARG A 426 9.67 -6.33 -2.83
C ARG A 426 10.72 -5.32 -3.27
N LEU A 427 11.08 -5.33 -4.56
CA LEU A 427 12.04 -4.36 -5.11
C LEU A 427 11.40 -2.98 -5.38
N SER A 428 10.08 -2.92 -5.60
CA SER A 428 9.35 -1.65 -5.78
C SER A 428 8.88 -0.98 -4.48
N SER A 429 9.69 -1.00 -3.42
CA SER A 429 9.39 -0.21 -2.22
C SER A 429 10.02 1.18 -2.29
N PHE A 430 9.20 2.21 -2.56
CA PHE A 430 9.38 3.50 -1.91
C PHE A 430 9.20 3.28 -0.40
N VAL A 431 10.28 3.23 0.37
CA VAL A 431 10.18 3.29 1.82
C VAL A 431 9.86 4.74 2.18
N TYR A 432 8.58 5.02 2.45
CA TYR A 432 8.15 6.35 2.91
C TYR A 432 8.50 6.49 4.39
N TYR A 433 9.71 6.93 4.68
CA TYR A 433 10.01 7.58 5.96
C TYR A 433 9.23 8.91 5.99
N GLY A 434 8.86 9.40 7.19
CA GLY A 434 8.01 10.59 7.36
C GLY A 434 8.50 11.85 6.62
N PRO A 435 7.78 12.98 6.74
CA PRO A 435 7.85 14.13 5.82
C PRO A 435 9.20 14.87 5.70
N GLU A 436 10.27 14.38 6.32
CA GLU A 436 11.64 14.88 6.21
C GLU A 436 12.64 13.72 6.01
N ALA A 437 12.51 12.92 4.95
CA ALA A 437 13.60 12.02 4.55
C ALA A 437 13.55 11.66 3.06
N TYR A 438 14.73 11.72 2.46
CA TYR A 438 15.03 11.55 1.05
C TYR A 438 14.51 10.23 0.46
N SER A 439 14.09 10.27 -0.81
CA SER A 439 13.77 9.12 -1.64
C SER A 439 15.01 8.22 -1.85
N GLY A 440 15.24 7.30 -0.93
CA GLY A 440 16.15 6.18 -1.12
C GLY A 440 15.40 5.06 -1.82
N VAL A 441 15.51 4.98 -3.15
CA VAL A 441 15.29 3.73 -3.86
C VAL A 441 16.38 2.79 -3.38
N PHE A 442 16.04 1.75 -2.62
CA PHE A 442 16.97 0.66 -2.36
C PHE A 442 17.13 -0.10 -3.69
N THR A 443 18.07 0.32 -4.52
CA THR A 443 18.74 -0.60 -5.42
C THR A 443 19.32 -1.69 -4.54
N VAL A 444 18.74 -2.89 -4.56
CA VAL A 444 19.50 -4.07 -4.16
C VAL A 444 20.66 -4.12 -5.14
N ASN A 445 21.79 -3.57 -4.74
CA ASN A 445 23.01 -3.66 -5.50
C ASN A 445 23.38 -5.13 -5.46
N LEU A 446 23.19 -5.85 -6.56
CA LEU A 446 23.56 -7.28 -6.67
C LEU A 446 25.07 -7.48 -6.42
N SER A 447 25.87 -6.41 -6.38
CA SER A 447 27.25 -6.46 -5.85
C SER A 447 27.30 -6.89 -4.38
N GLU A 448 26.32 -6.53 -3.54
CA GLU A 448 26.27 -6.97 -2.12
C GLU A 448 25.87 -8.44 -1.98
N VAL A 449 25.22 -9.02 -3.00
CA VAL A 449 24.96 -10.47 -3.08
C VAL A 449 26.21 -11.22 -3.58
N ASN A 450 27.01 -10.59 -4.44
CA ASN A 450 28.24 -11.16 -4.99
C ASN A 450 29.52 -10.93 -4.15
N ASP A 451 29.52 -10.05 -3.15
CA ASP A 451 30.72 -9.68 -2.37
C ASP A 451 31.09 -10.64 -1.22
N TYR A 452 30.60 -11.87 -1.20
CA TYR A 452 31.02 -12.88 -0.21
C TYR A 452 32.40 -13.52 -0.50
N ASN A 453 33.15 -13.04 -1.48
CA ASN A 453 34.49 -13.55 -1.82
C ASN A 453 35.67 -12.63 -1.50
N THR A 454 35.50 -11.57 -0.70
CA THR A 454 36.64 -10.80 -0.15
C THR A 454 36.62 -10.69 1.37
N MET A 455 36.69 -11.85 2.04
CA MET A 455 37.46 -11.93 3.29
C MET A 455 38.95 -12.07 2.96
N PHE A 456 39.65 -10.95 2.83
CA PHE A 456 41.10 -10.90 3.04
C PHE A 456 41.47 -9.66 3.86
N GLU A 457 41.76 -9.94 5.14
CA GLU A 457 42.82 -9.36 5.96
C GLU A 457 43.01 -7.83 5.92
N TYR A 458 42.51 -7.18 6.98
CA TYR A 458 43.17 -6.01 7.55
C TYR A 458 44.25 -6.47 8.54
N GLU A 459 45.51 -6.41 8.11
CA GLU A 459 46.64 -5.89 8.90
C GLU A 459 47.32 -4.76 8.12
#